data_AF-A0A382EQC3-F1
#
_entry.id   AF-A0A382EQC3-F1
#
_cell.length_a   1.000
_cell.length_b   1.000
_cell.length_c   1.000
_cell.angle_alpha   90.00
_cell.angle_beta   90.00
_cell.angle_gamma   90.00
#
_symmetry.space_group_name_H-M   'P 1'
#
loop_
_entity.id
_entity.type
_entity.pdbx_description
1 polymer ?
#
loop_
_entity_poly.entity_id
_entity_poly.type
_entity_poly.pdbx_seq_one_letter_code
_entity_poly.pdbx_strand_id
1 'polypeptide(L)'
;MARVVSPIVIVIGGVALFFLLSSMRAAPERVERVDLGPLVQSIHAEASPLQVSVRAQGTVRPDREIDLVPQVSGVIEWISPELEAGGFFATADALMRIEAEDYELALEQARAEVERSQFQLQIEQGEAEVARLEWERLRPDQVADPLALRLPQVQASEAGLRAAQARLREAELRLERTTLRAPFHGRVRAVNVDAGQFVGAGQPIGRIYSIEKAQIVVPVPDEELAWIDV
;
A
#
# COMPACT_ATOMS: atom_id res chain seq x y z
N MET A 1 65.48 -54.02 -109.12
CA MET A 1 64.43 -54.62 -108.27
C MET A 1 64.75 -54.46 -106.76
N ALA A 2 65.24 -53.28 -106.31
CA ALA A 2 65.73 -53.10 -104.93
C ALA A 2 65.34 -51.76 -104.25
N ARG A 3 64.35 -51.02 -104.78
CA ARG A 3 63.95 -49.70 -104.25
C ARG A 3 62.64 -49.67 -103.44
N VAL A 4 61.94 -50.80 -103.29
CA VAL A 4 60.62 -50.87 -102.62
C VAL A 4 60.64 -51.62 -101.28
N VAL A 5 61.76 -52.26 -100.90
CA VAL A 5 61.82 -53.13 -99.70
C VAL A 5 62.04 -52.36 -98.38
N SER A 6 62.75 -51.22 -98.39
CA SER A 6 63.06 -50.43 -97.18
C SER A 6 61.85 -49.88 -96.39
N PRO A 7 60.79 -49.30 -97.00
CA PRO A 7 59.71 -48.69 -96.22
C PRO A 7 58.83 -49.73 -95.49
N ILE A 8 58.71 -50.95 -96.02
CA ILE A 8 57.87 -52.00 -95.42
C ILE A 8 58.47 -52.50 -94.09
N VAL A 9 59.80 -52.59 -94.00
CA VAL A 9 60.49 -53.07 -92.78
C VAL A 9 60.31 -52.09 -91.61
N ILE A 10 60.30 -50.78 -91.87
CA ILE A 10 60.12 -49.75 -90.84
C ILE A 10 58.70 -49.79 -90.26
N VAL A 11 57.69 -49.99 -91.10
CA VAL A 11 56.29 -50.09 -90.66
C VAL A 11 56.08 -51.34 -89.82
N ILE A 12 56.62 -52.48 -90.24
CA ILE A 12 56.52 -53.73 -89.47
C ILE A 12 57.24 -53.60 -88.12
N GLY A 13 58.42 -52.98 -88.09
CA GLY A 13 59.16 -52.70 -86.85
C GLY A 13 58.39 -51.79 -85.88
N GLY A 14 57.71 -50.76 -86.39
CA GLY A 14 56.90 -49.85 -85.58
C GLY A 14 55.66 -50.51 -84.99
N VAL A 15 54.96 -51.35 -85.78
CA VAL A 15 53.79 -52.09 -85.29
C VAL A 15 54.18 -53.12 -84.24
N ALA A 16 55.31 -53.81 -84.43
CA ALA A 16 55.85 -54.75 -83.44
C ALA A 16 56.20 -54.04 -82.12
N LEU A 17 56.82 -52.87 -82.18
CA LEU A 17 57.17 -52.09 -80.99
C LEU A 17 55.94 -51.58 -80.23
N PHE A 18 54.88 -51.15 -80.95
CA PHE A 18 53.64 -50.71 -80.34
C PHE A 18 52.90 -51.84 -79.60
N PHE A 19 52.83 -53.03 -80.21
CA PHE A 19 52.23 -54.20 -79.58
C PHE A 19 53.01 -54.64 -78.33
N LEU A 20 54.34 -54.57 -78.37
CA LEU A 20 55.19 -54.89 -77.22
C LEU A 20 54.93 -53.95 -76.04
N LEU A 21 54.83 -52.64 -76.29
CA LEU A 21 54.58 -51.62 -75.26
C LEU A 21 53.15 -51.69 -74.70
N SER A 22 52.15 -51.98 -75.53
CA SER A 22 50.76 -52.08 -75.09
C SER A 22 50.52 -53.27 -74.16
N SER A 23 51.28 -54.37 -74.30
CA SER A 23 51.11 -55.56 -73.48
C SER A 23 51.69 -55.45 -72.06
N MET A 24 52.46 -54.40 -71.75
CA MET A 24 53.10 -54.20 -70.44
C MET A 24 52.32 -53.25 -69.50
N ARG A 25 51.11 -52.80 -69.88
CA ARG A 25 50.27 -51.99 -68.97
C ARG A 25 49.54 -52.89 -67.96
N ALA A 26 50.08 -53.00 -66.76
CA ALA A 26 49.38 -53.61 -65.63
C ALA A 26 48.18 -52.73 -65.21
N ALA A 27 47.00 -53.34 -65.05
CA ALA A 27 45.79 -52.65 -64.64
C ALA A 27 45.81 -52.34 -63.12
N PRO A 28 45.41 -51.14 -62.67
CA PRO A 28 45.51 -50.73 -61.26
C PRO A 28 44.41 -51.33 -60.36
N GLU A 29 44.79 -51.73 -59.14
CA GLU A 29 43.90 -52.26 -58.09
C GLU A 29 42.99 -51.19 -57.47
N ARG A 30 41.73 -51.55 -57.20
CA ARG A 30 40.67 -50.64 -56.74
C ARG A 30 40.50 -50.71 -55.22
N VAL A 31 40.80 -49.61 -54.52
CA VAL A 31 40.57 -49.47 -53.07
C VAL A 31 39.13 -48.99 -52.82
N GLU A 32 38.34 -49.75 -52.07
CA GLU A 32 36.98 -49.36 -51.65
C GLU A 32 37.06 -48.25 -50.60
N ARG A 33 36.41 -47.12 -50.87
CA ARG A 33 36.38 -45.96 -49.96
C ARG A 33 35.20 -46.09 -48.99
N VAL A 34 35.48 -46.04 -47.69
CA VAL A 34 34.46 -45.87 -46.64
C VAL A 34 33.95 -44.43 -46.70
N ASP A 35 32.64 -44.26 -46.85
CA ASP A 35 31.98 -42.95 -46.89
C ASP A 35 31.81 -42.42 -45.46
N LEU A 36 32.56 -41.36 -45.13
CA LEU A 36 32.52 -40.71 -43.81
C LEU A 36 31.31 -39.78 -43.64
N GLY A 37 30.39 -39.76 -44.62
CA GLY A 37 29.28 -38.84 -44.65
C GLY A 37 29.73 -37.40 -44.92
N PRO A 38 28.77 -36.47 -45.06
CA PRO A 38 29.09 -35.07 -45.26
C PRO A 38 29.77 -34.50 -44.02
N LEU A 39 30.87 -33.79 -44.22
CA LEU A 39 31.54 -33.05 -43.16
C LEU A 39 30.60 -31.95 -42.65
N VAL A 40 30.18 -32.04 -41.38
CA VAL A 40 29.34 -31.03 -40.73
C VAL A 40 30.09 -30.36 -39.59
N GLN A 41 29.82 -29.08 -39.40
CA GLN A 41 30.32 -28.31 -38.28
C GLN A 41 29.21 -28.24 -37.22
N SER A 42 29.51 -28.70 -36.00
CA SER A 42 28.59 -28.62 -34.85
C SER A 42 29.14 -27.69 -33.78
N ILE A 43 28.24 -27.06 -33.03
CA ILE A 43 28.55 -26.30 -31.82
C ILE A 43 27.87 -27.02 -30.66
N HIS A 44 28.61 -27.30 -29.58
CA HIS A 44 28.04 -27.86 -28.36
C HIS A 44 27.50 -26.71 -27.50
N ALA A 45 26.20 -26.72 -27.21
CA ALA A 45 25.57 -25.73 -26.35
C ALA A 45 25.60 -26.21 -24.90
N GLU A 46 26.12 -25.37 -24.01
CA GLU A 46 26.10 -25.60 -22.56
C GLU A 46 25.01 -24.73 -21.93
N ALA A 47 24.22 -25.32 -21.03
CA ALA A 47 23.21 -24.59 -20.29
C ALA A 47 23.90 -23.68 -19.26
N SER A 48 23.69 -22.37 -19.39
CA SER A 48 24.16 -21.38 -18.42
C SER A 48 22.99 -20.53 -17.90
N PRO A 49 23.04 -20.06 -16.64
CA PRO A 49 22.03 -19.15 -16.11
C PRO A 49 22.04 -17.83 -16.91
N LEU A 50 20.92 -17.51 -17.56
CA LEU A 50 20.72 -16.24 -18.24
C LEU A 50 20.08 -15.24 -17.28
N GLN A 51 20.77 -14.12 -17.00
CA GLN A 51 20.17 -13.01 -16.26
C GLN A 51 19.42 -12.10 -17.23
N VAL A 52 18.10 -12.26 -17.29
CA VAL A 52 17.22 -11.32 -18.01
C VAL A 52 17.06 -10.07 -17.14
N SER A 53 17.45 -8.90 -17.67
CA SER A 53 17.27 -7.62 -16.98
C SER A 53 16.20 -6.80 -17.68
N VAL A 54 15.12 -6.51 -16.97
CA VAL A 54 14.05 -5.63 -17.45
C VAL A 54 14.34 -4.22 -16.94
N ARG A 55 14.49 -3.27 -17.86
CA ARG A 55 14.67 -1.84 -17.53
C ARG A 55 13.38 -1.10 -17.81
N ALA A 56 12.66 -0.75 -16.75
CA ALA A 56 11.42 0.01 -16.84
C ALA A 56 11.54 1.35 -16.08
N GLN A 57 10.73 2.32 -16.48
CA GLN A 57 10.63 3.63 -15.85
C GLN A 57 9.30 3.71 -15.10
N GLY A 58 9.34 4.16 -13.85
CA GLY A 58 8.15 4.29 -13.01
C GLY A 58 7.94 5.71 -12.53
N THR A 59 6.73 5.97 -12.03
CA THR A 59 6.38 7.23 -11.38
C THR A 59 6.44 7.05 -9.87
N VAL A 60 7.10 7.99 -9.18
CA VAL A 60 7.17 8.01 -7.71
C VAL A 60 5.87 8.57 -7.15
N ARG A 61 5.25 7.84 -6.22
CA ARG A 61 4.05 8.24 -5.49
C ARG A 61 4.33 8.17 -3.98
N PRO A 62 3.74 9.07 -3.19
CA PRO A 62 3.82 8.95 -1.74
C PRO A 62 3.11 7.69 -1.26
N ASP A 63 3.59 7.08 -0.17
CA ASP A 63 2.94 5.92 0.45
C ASP A 63 1.54 6.25 0.98
N ARG A 64 1.36 7.48 1.49
CA ARG A 64 0.10 8.00 2.02
C ARG A 64 -0.13 9.42 1.53
N GLU A 65 -1.34 9.67 1.05
CA GLU A 65 -1.83 11.00 0.69
C GLU A 65 -3.28 11.11 1.17
N ILE A 66 -3.60 12.15 1.95
CA ILE A 66 -4.93 12.35 2.52
C ILE A 66 -5.38 13.80 2.33
N ASP A 67 -6.69 13.98 2.23
CA ASP A 67 -7.31 15.30 2.33
C ASP A 67 -7.45 15.67 3.83
N LEU A 68 -7.02 16.88 4.17
CA LEU A 68 -7.25 17.47 5.48
C LEU A 68 -8.70 17.94 5.56
N VAL A 69 -9.43 17.39 6.53
CA VAL A 69 -10.86 17.63 6.71
C VAL A 69 -11.14 17.92 8.19
N PRO A 70 -11.73 19.09 8.52
CA PRO A 70 -12.16 19.39 9.87
C PRO A 70 -13.31 18.47 10.30
N GLN A 71 -13.29 18.04 11.56
CA GLN A 71 -14.34 17.21 12.14
C GLN A 71 -15.46 18.02 12.79
N VAL A 72 -15.22 19.32 13.03
CA VAL A 72 -16.17 20.28 13.59
C VAL A 72 -16.19 21.54 12.72
N SER A 73 -17.25 22.34 12.84
CA SER A 73 -17.44 23.54 12.02
C SER A 73 -17.10 24.80 12.81
N GLY A 74 -16.68 25.86 12.13
CA GLY A 74 -16.44 27.14 12.79
C GLY A 74 -15.54 28.05 11.99
N VAL A 75 -15.21 29.20 12.57
CA VAL A 75 -14.25 30.14 11.98
C VAL A 75 -12.84 29.68 12.31
N ILE A 76 -11.94 29.73 11.33
CA ILE A 76 -10.53 29.44 11.53
C ILE A 76 -9.91 30.59 12.33
N GLU A 77 -9.52 30.31 13.57
CA GLU A 77 -8.83 31.27 14.44
C GLU A 77 -7.36 31.39 14.05
N TRP A 78 -6.72 30.26 13.75
CA TRP A 78 -5.28 30.21 13.50
C TRP A 78 -4.92 29.11 12.49
N ILE A 79 -3.93 29.42 11.65
CA ILE A 79 -3.31 28.49 10.70
C ILE A 79 -1.80 28.48 10.98
N SER A 80 -1.22 27.28 10.97
CA SER A 80 0.23 27.08 11.05
C SER A 80 0.92 27.75 9.86
N PRO A 81 2.00 28.52 10.07
CA PRO A 81 2.82 29.05 8.98
C PRO A 81 3.34 27.97 8.04
N GLU A 82 3.51 26.74 8.54
CA GLU A 82 3.93 25.57 7.78
C GLU A 82 2.79 24.92 6.99
N LEU A 83 1.53 25.31 7.24
CA LEU A 83 0.36 24.89 6.45
C LEU A 83 0.24 25.72 5.17
N GLU A 84 1.26 25.62 4.33
CA GLU A 84 1.33 26.24 3.00
C GLU A 84 1.89 25.23 1.98
N ALA A 85 1.65 25.44 0.68
CA ALA A 85 2.12 24.49 -0.34
C ALA A 85 3.64 24.30 -0.29
N GLY A 86 4.09 23.06 -0.07
CA GLY A 86 5.50 22.70 0.11
C GLY A 86 6.00 22.72 1.55
N GLY A 87 5.20 23.26 2.49
CA GLY A 87 5.48 23.29 3.91
C GLY A 87 5.60 21.89 4.52
N PHE A 88 6.30 21.81 5.65
CA PHE A 88 6.66 20.56 6.31
C PHE A 88 6.02 20.49 7.70
N PHE A 89 5.57 19.32 8.09
CA PHE A 89 5.01 19.08 9.43
C PHE A 89 5.46 17.72 9.97
N ALA A 90 5.54 17.64 11.29
CA ALA A 90 5.71 16.40 12.02
C ALA A 90 4.37 15.82 12.47
N THR A 91 4.40 14.56 12.90
CA THR A 91 3.23 13.88 13.47
C THR A 91 2.74 14.64 14.71
N ALA A 92 1.43 14.82 14.81
CA ALA A 92 0.72 15.53 15.88
C ALA A 92 0.89 17.07 15.93
N ASP A 93 1.63 17.66 14.99
CA ASP A 93 1.72 19.12 14.85
C ASP A 93 0.33 19.72 14.62
N ALA A 94 0.05 20.84 15.28
CA ALA A 94 -1.19 21.58 15.09
C ALA A 94 -1.09 22.36 13.77
N LEU A 95 -1.95 22.02 12.81
CA LEU A 95 -1.96 22.64 11.48
C LEU A 95 -2.95 23.81 11.41
N MET A 96 -4.09 23.67 12.10
CA MET A 96 -5.16 24.66 12.09
C MET A 96 -5.92 24.59 13.41
N ARG A 97 -6.46 25.73 13.86
CA ARG A 97 -7.38 25.83 14.99
C ARG A 97 -8.65 26.56 14.57
N ILE A 98 -9.77 25.97 14.95
CA ILE A 98 -11.08 26.58 14.88
C ILE A 98 -11.33 27.28 16.21
N GLU A 99 -12.02 28.41 16.16
CA GLU A 99 -12.47 29.14 17.34
C GLU A 99 -13.16 28.21 18.35
N ALA A 100 -12.67 28.23 19.59
CA ALA A 100 -13.04 27.27 20.61
C ALA A 100 -14.16 27.75 21.55
N GLU A 101 -14.52 29.03 21.54
CA GLU A 101 -15.39 29.65 22.56
C GLU A 101 -16.75 28.94 22.69
N ASP A 102 -17.44 28.68 21.58
CA ASP A 102 -18.70 27.92 21.56
C ASP A 102 -18.55 26.49 22.10
N TYR A 103 -17.40 25.86 21.84
CA TYR A 103 -17.10 24.49 22.28
C TYR A 103 -16.72 24.43 23.76
N GLU A 104 -16.00 25.42 24.26
CA GLU A 104 -15.69 25.59 25.68
C GLU A 104 -16.96 25.86 26.48
N LEU A 105 -17.85 26.71 25.98
CA LEU A 105 -19.14 26.96 26.63
C LEU A 105 -20.01 25.69 26.67
N ALA A 106 -20.06 24.93 25.56
CA ALA A 106 -20.77 23.65 25.53
C ALA A 106 -20.17 22.61 26.50
N LEU A 107 -18.84 22.61 26.66
CA LEU A 107 -18.15 21.77 27.63
C LEU A 107 -18.56 22.13 29.06
N GLU A 108 -18.58 23.42 29.41
CA GLU A 108 -18.99 23.85 30.74
C GLU A 108 -20.47 23.55 31.04
N GLN A 109 -21.35 23.71 30.06
CA GLN A 109 -22.75 23.30 30.19
C GLN A 109 -22.87 21.79 30.46
N ALA A 110 -22.10 20.97 29.76
CA ALA A 110 -22.12 19.53 29.96
C ALA A 110 -21.54 19.12 31.33
N ARG A 111 -20.53 19.83 31.84
CA ARG A 111 -19.99 19.64 33.20
C ARG A 111 -21.04 19.95 34.25
N ALA A 112 -21.72 21.08 34.15
CA ALA A 112 -22.79 21.46 35.07
C ALA A 112 -23.94 20.44 35.08
N GLU A 113 -24.27 19.85 33.93
CA GLU A 113 -25.30 18.80 33.82
C GLU A 113 -24.87 17.48 34.50
N VAL A 114 -23.59 17.13 34.45
CA VAL A 114 -23.03 16.00 35.21
C VAL A 114 -23.15 16.25 36.71
N GLU A 115 -22.75 17.44 37.18
CA GLU A 115 -22.85 17.82 38.59
C GLU A 115 -24.30 17.76 39.07
N ARG A 116 -25.23 18.32 38.30
CA ARG A 116 -26.66 18.26 38.59
C ARG A 116 -27.18 16.83 38.70
N SER A 117 -26.83 15.98 37.73
CA SER A 117 -27.26 14.58 37.70
C SER A 117 -26.66 13.77 38.86
N GLN A 118 -25.42 14.08 39.23
CA GLN A 118 -24.74 13.48 40.37
C GLN A 118 -25.43 13.87 41.69
N PHE A 119 -25.81 15.15 41.83
CA PHE A 119 -26.56 15.63 42.99
C PHE A 119 -27.93 14.94 43.09
N GLN A 120 -28.64 14.79 41.97
CA GLN A 120 -29.92 14.08 41.96
C GLN A 120 -29.77 12.61 42.39
N LEU A 121 -28.73 11.92 41.92
CA LEU A 121 -28.44 10.55 42.35
C LEU A 121 -28.17 10.47 43.85
N GLN A 122 -27.43 11.43 44.42
CA GLN A 122 -27.16 11.46 45.86
C GLN A 122 -28.45 11.67 46.68
N ILE A 123 -29.36 12.52 46.21
CA ILE A 123 -30.67 12.71 46.85
C ILE A 123 -31.46 11.40 46.85
N GLU A 124 -31.60 10.73 45.69
CA GLU A 124 -32.34 9.46 45.61
C GLU A 124 -31.70 8.34 46.43
N GLN A 125 -30.37 8.27 46.49
CA GLN A 125 -29.66 7.31 47.33
C GLN A 125 -29.92 7.57 48.82
N GLY A 126 -29.92 8.84 49.24
CA GLY A 126 -30.27 9.23 50.60
C GLY A 126 -31.71 8.86 50.96
N GLU A 127 -32.68 9.15 50.07
CA GLU A 127 -34.08 8.79 50.28
C GLU A 127 -34.31 7.27 50.29
N ALA A 128 -33.61 6.53 49.42
CA ALA A 128 -33.67 5.06 49.41
C ALA A 128 -33.12 4.46 50.71
N GLU A 129 -32.04 5.02 51.25
CA GLU A 129 -31.48 4.58 52.53
C GLU A 129 -32.43 4.85 53.71
N VAL A 130 -33.07 6.02 53.73
CA VAL A 130 -34.12 6.32 54.72
C VAL A 130 -35.28 5.33 54.59
N ALA A 131 -35.77 5.09 53.38
CA ALA A 131 -36.86 4.14 53.13
C ALA A 131 -36.50 2.71 53.58
N ARG A 132 -35.25 2.29 53.37
CA ARG A 132 -34.73 1.00 53.84
C ARG A 132 -34.75 0.89 55.37
N LEU A 133 -34.21 1.89 56.06
CA LEU A 133 -34.16 1.91 57.52
C LEU A 133 -35.57 1.96 58.14
N GLU A 134 -36.50 2.70 57.53
CA GLU A 134 -37.90 2.74 57.97
C GLU A 134 -38.61 1.40 57.77
N TRP A 135 -38.39 0.75 56.62
CA TRP A 135 -38.96 -0.56 56.34
C TRP A 135 -38.50 -1.62 57.35
N GLU A 136 -37.20 -1.68 57.62
CA GLU A 136 -36.60 -2.62 58.58
C GLU A 136 -37.17 -2.43 60.00
N ARG A 137 -37.45 -1.17 60.40
CA ARG A 137 -38.07 -0.87 61.70
C ARG A 137 -39.54 -1.25 61.78
N LEU A 138 -40.31 -1.00 60.72
CA LEU A 138 -41.76 -1.20 60.73
C LEU A 138 -42.16 -2.65 60.42
N ARG A 139 -41.37 -3.34 59.60
CA ARG A 139 -41.67 -4.69 59.09
C ARG A 139 -40.42 -5.59 59.05
N PRO A 140 -39.81 -5.91 60.21
CA PRO A 140 -38.56 -6.67 60.27
C PRO A 140 -38.64 -8.07 59.63
N ASP A 141 -39.82 -8.69 59.64
CA ASP A 141 -40.02 -10.07 59.15
C ASP A 141 -40.57 -10.14 57.71
N GLN A 142 -40.66 -9.02 56.98
CA GLN A 142 -41.21 -8.97 55.62
C GLN A 142 -40.19 -8.50 54.60
N VAL A 143 -40.10 -9.23 53.47
CA VAL A 143 -39.30 -8.84 52.32
C VAL A 143 -39.91 -7.57 51.70
N ALA A 144 -39.08 -6.55 51.52
CA ALA A 144 -39.51 -5.29 50.90
C ALA A 144 -39.67 -5.44 49.38
N ASP A 145 -40.69 -4.80 48.82
CA ASP A 145 -40.79 -4.57 47.38
C ASP A 145 -39.67 -3.61 46.95
N PRO A 146 -38.91 -3.88 45.87
CA PRO A 146 -37.94 -2.95 45.31
C PRO A 146 -38.46 -1.51 45.11
N LEU A 147 -39.75 -1.35 44.78
CA LEU A 147 -40.37 -0.03 44.65
C LEU A 147 -40.53 0.68 46.00
N ALA A 148 -40.84 -0.06 47.07
CA ALA A 148 -40.91 0.49 48.43
C ALA A 148 -39.54 0.97 48.93
N LEU A 149 -38.46 0.31 48.50
CA LEU A 149 -37.07 0.71 48.77
C LEU A 149 -36.54 1.77 47.80
N ARG A 150 -37.37 2.29 46.89
CA ARG A 150 -37.00 3.26 45.86
C ARG A 150 -35.84 2.84 44.94
N LEU A 151 -35.57 1.55 44.82
CA LEU A 151 -34.47 1.05 43.99
C LEU A 151 -34.62 1.45 42.50
N PRO A 152 -35.83 1.41 41.90
CA PRO A 152 -36.01 1.88 40.52
C PRO A 152 -35.68 3.36 40.33
N GLN A 153 -35.94 4.22 41.33
CA GLN A 153 -35.66 5.65 41.28
C GLN A 153 -34.14 5.91 41.33
N VAL A 154 -33.42 5.20 42.18
CA VAL A 154 -31.95 5.24 42.21
C VAL A 154 -31.37 4.80 40.87
N GLN A 155 -31.87 3.70 40.31
CA GLN A 155 -31.42 3.20 39.00
C GLN A 155 -31.71 4.20 37.87
N ALA A 156 -32.86 4.88 37.90
CA ALA A 156 -33.20 5.91 36.94
C ALA A 156 -32.25 7.12 37.02
N SER A 157 -31.95 7.60 38.23
CA SER A 157 -30.99 8.69 38.45
C SER A 157 -29.56 8.31 38.09
N GLU A 158 -29.16 7.06 38.35
CA GLU A 158 -27.86 6.53 37.93
C GLU A 158 -27.75 6.48 36.40
N ALA A 159 -28.80 6.04 35.72
CA ALA A 159 -28.88 6.09 34.26
C ALA A 159 -28.81 7.53 33.73
N GLY A 160 -29.47 8.48 34.42
CA GLY A 160 -29.38 9.92 34.14
C GLY A 160 -27.95 10.45 34.23
N LEU A 161 -27.24 10.12 35.32
CA LEU A 161 -25.82 10.48 35.49
C LEU A 161 -24.95 9.89 34.37
N ARG A 162 -25.14 8.61 34.03
CA ARG A 162 -24.40 7.99 32.91
C ARG A 162 -24.66 8.71 31.58
N ALA A 163 -25.89 9.14 31.32
CA ALA A 163 -26.23 9.90 30.12
C ALA A 163 -25.58 11.29 30.11
N ALA A 164 -25.54 11.98 31.25
CA ALA A 164 -24.86 13.27 31.39
C ALA A 164 -23.34 13.13 31.17
N GLN A 165 -22.72 12.09 31.74
CA GLN A 165 -21.29 11.80 31.54
C GLN A 165 -20.96 11.49 30.07
N ALA A 166 -21.86 10.82 29.35
CA ALA A 166 -21.69 10.60 27.92
C ALA A 166 -21.72 11.92 27.13
N ARG A 167 -22.64 12.84 27.47
CA ARG A 167 -22.69 14.19 26.87
C ARG A 167 -21.44 15.01 27.18
N LEU A 168 -20.89 14.91 28.39
CA LEU A 168 -19.63 15.55 28.75
C LEU A 168 -18.49 15.07 27.84
N ARG A 169 -18.33 13.75 27.67
CA ARG A 169 -17.30 13.20 26.77
C ARG A 169 -17.49 13.63 25.31
N GLU A 170 -18.74 13.76 24.86
CA GLU A 170 -19.02 14.27 23.51
C GLU A 170 -18.57 15.72 23.34
N ALA A 171 -18.80 16.58 24.34
CA ALA A 171 -18.35 17.97 24.33
C ALA A 171 -16.82 18.08 24.39
N GLU A 172 -16.15 17.26 25.22
CA GLU A 172 -14.68 17.18 25.29
C GLU A 172 -14.07 16.81 23.94
N LEU A 173 -14.62 15.78 23.27
CA LEU A 173 -14.15 15.36 21.95
C LEU A 173 -14.37 16.44 20.89
N ARG A 174 -15.49 17.17 20.94
CA ARG A 174 -15.73 18.29 20.02
C ARG A 174 -14.72 19.41 20.24
N LEU A 175 -14.40 19.73 21.50
CA LEU A 175 -13.37 20.72 21.84
C LEU A 175 -11.98 20.27 21.37
N GLU A 176 -11.61 19.00 21.56
CA GLU A 176 -10.33 18.48 21.06
C GLU A 176 -10.24 18.59 19.52
N ARG A 177 -11.36 18.32 18.83
CA ARG A 177 -11.46 18.38 17.37
C ARG A 177 -11.42 19.80 16.78
N THR A 178 -11.44 20.86 17.60
CA THR A 178 -11.21 22.23 17.10
C THR A 178 -9.77 22.42 16.63
N THR A 179 -8.83 21.66 17.19
CA THR A 179 -7.42 21.66 16.78
C THR A 179 -7.17 20.53 15.80
N LEU A 180 -6.97 20.88 14.53
CA LEU A 180 -6.62 19.92 13.49
C LEU A 180 -5.12 19.60 13.56
N ARG A 181 -4.79 18.34 13.85
CA ARG A 181 -3.41 17.86 13.96
C ARG A 181 -3.01 16.98 12.79
N ALA A 182 -1.73 17.00 12.44
CA ALA A 182 -1.16 16.13 11.42
C ALA A 182 -1.16 14.65 11.88
N PRO A 183 -1.74 13.72 11.10
CA PRO A 183 -1.79 12.30 11.48
C PRO A 183 -0.50 11.53 11.22
N PHE A 184 0.42 12.10 10.44
CA PHE A 184 1.73 11.55 10.13
C PHE A 184 2.70 12.69 9.82
N HIS A 185 3.97 12.37 9.61
CA HIS A 185 5.01 13.31 9.18
C HIS A 185 5.08 13.40 7.65
N GLY A 186 5.15 14.62 7.12
CA GLY A 186 4.94 14.83 5.68
C GLY A 186 5.08 16.26 5.19
N ARG A 187 4.55 16.49 4.00
CA ARG A 187 4.49 17.79 3.36
C ARG A 187 3.08 18.14 2.90
N VAL A 188 2.84 19.43 2.84
CA VAL A 188 1.59 20.01 2.37
C VAL A 188 1.63 20.13 0.86
N ARG A 189 0.62 19.61 0.19
CA ARG A 189 0.50 19.68 -1.27
C ARG A 189 -0.23 20.95 -1.71
N ALA A 190 -1.35 21.23 -1.06
CA ALA A 190 -2.19 22.38 -1.33
C ALA A 190 -3.06 22.68 -0.11
N VAL A 191 -3.42 23.95 0.06
CA VAL A 191 -4.31 24.46 1.10
C VAL A 191 -5.26 25.44 0.43
N ASN A 192 -6.54 25.35 0.78
CA ASN A 192 -7.62 26.07 0.12
C ASN A 192 -8.40 26.99 1.07
N VAL A 193 -7.83 27.30 2.24
CA VAL A 193 -8.46 28.09 3.30
C VAL A 193 -7.46 29.03 3.95
N ASP A 194 -7.95 30.15 4.47
CA ASP A 194 -7.19 31.15 5.20
C ASP A 194 -7.82 31.44 6.57
N ALA A 195 -7.03 32.02 7.49
CA ALA A 195 -7.52 32.43 8.80
C ALA A 195 -8.66 33.46 8.66
N GLY A 196 -9.68 33.35 9.52
CA GLY A 196 -10.91 34.14 9.46
C GLY A 196 -11.98 33.59 8.53
N GLN A 197 -11.69 32.55 7.74
CA GLN A 197 -12.70 31.88 6.93
C GLN A 197 -13.54 30.89 7.78
N PHE A 198 -14.82 30.76 7.45
CA PHE A 198 -15.68 29.73 8.01
C PHE A 198 -15.52 28.41 7.25
N VAL A 199 -15.36 27.31 7.99
CA VAL A 199 -15.28 25.95 7.43
C VAL A 199 -16.35 25.04 8.02
N GLY A 200 -16.96 24.23 7.15
CA GLY A 200 -17.90 23.18 7.56
C GLY A 200 -17.18 21.89 7.94
N ALA A 201 -17.75 21.15 8.89
CA ALA A 201 -17.34 19.78 9.18
C ALA A 201 -17.47 18.91 7.93
N GLY A 202 -16.44 18.14 7.60
CA GLY A 202 -16.41 17.29 6.40
C GLY A 202 -15.94 18.00 5.12
N GLN A 203 -15.73 19.32 5.14
CA GLN A 203 -15.21 20.05 3.98
C GLN A 203 -13.68 19.86 3.85
N PRO A 204 -13.14 19.45 2.69
CA PRO A 204 -11.70 19.37 2.48
C PRO A 204 -11.07 20.76 2.42
N ILE A 205 -10.11 21.03 3.30
CA ILE A 205 -9.42 22.32 3.43
C ILE A 205 -8.02 22.31 2.80
N GLY A 206 -7.47 21.13 2.55
CA GLY A 206 -6.12 20.97 1.98
C GLY A 206 -5.78 19.52 1.75
N ARG A 207 -4.59 19.26 1.24
CA ARG A 207 -4.07 17.91 0.99
C ARG A 207 -2.64 17.79 1.48
N ILE A 208 -2.36 16.70 2.16
CA ILE A 208 -1.03 16.40 2.71
C ILE A 208 -0.59 14.98 2.33
N TYR A 209 0.71 14.77 2.22
CA TYR A 209 1.28 13.47 1.87
C TYR A 209 2.52 13.16 2.70
N SER A 210 2.74 11.87 2.94
CA SER A 210 3.91 11.40 3.71
C SER A 210 5.16 11.40 2.84
N ILE A 211 6.29 11.71 3.48
CA ILE A 211 7.62 11.67 2.85
C ILE A 211 8.52 10.55 3.41
N GLU A 212 8.01 9.74 4.34
CA GLU A 212 8.80 8.67 4.97
C GLU A 212 9.05 7.50 4.02
N LYS A 213 8.06 7.19 3.18
CA LYS A 213 8.12 6.10 2.21
C LYS A 213 7.54 6.57 0.89
N ALA A 214 8.20 6.17 -0.19
CA ALA A 214 7.75 6.42 -1.54
C ALA A 214 7.58 5.08 -2.27
N GLN A 215 6.49 4.95 -3.00
CA GLN A 215 6.20 3.82 -3.87
C GLN A 215 6.60 4.20 -5.29
N ILE A 216 7.30 3.30 -5.99
CA ILE A 216 7.63 3.50 -7.40
C ILE A 216 6.69 2.61 -8.20
N VAL A 217 5.71 3.22 -8.86
CA VAL A 217 4.77 2.50 -9.72
C VAL A 217 5.43 2.33 -11.08
N VAL A 218 5.86 1.10 -11.38
CA VAL A 218 6.53 0.74 -12.62
C VAL A 218 5.54 -0.03 -13.51
N PRO A 219 5.05 0.55 -14.62
CA PRO A 219 4.29 -0.20 -15.61
C PRO A 219 5.25 -1.15 -16.34
N VAL A 220 4.98 -2.45 -16.28
CA VAL A 220 5.73 -3.48 -17.00
C VAL A 220 4.84 -3.99 -18.14
N PRO A 221 5.32 -4.03 -19.39
CA PRO A 221 4.59 -4.64 -20.50
C PRO A 221 4.32 -6.13 -20.28
N ASP A 222 3.17 -6.62 -20.71
CA ASP A 222 2.77 -8.02 -20.53
C ASP A 222 3.78 -9.03 -21.10
N GLU A 223 4.48 -8.68 -22.18
CA GLU A 223 5.52 -9.51 -22.82
C GLU A 223 6.73 -9.75 -21.91
N GLU A 224 7.05 -8.79 -21.04
CA GLU A 224 8.17 -8.87 -20.10
C GLU A 224 7.75 -9.53 -18.78
N LEU A 225 6.45 -9.56 -18.48
CA LEU A 225 5.89 -10.19 -17.29
C LEU A 225 6.16 -11.70 -17.24
N ALA A 226 6.28 -12.35 -18.40
CA ALA A 226 6.64 -13.77 -18.51
C ALA A 226 8.02 -14.12 -17.93
N TRP A 227 8.88 -13.12 -17.75
CA TRP A 227 10.25 -13.27 -17.24
C TRP A 227 10.39 -12.81 -15.78
N ILE A 228 9.30 -12.36 -15.13
CA ILE A 228 9.29 -11.83 -13.76
C ILE A 228 8.36 -12.69 -12.89
N ASP A 229 8.91 -13.31 -11.84
CA ASP A 229 8.12 -13.89 -10.75
C ASP A 229 7.78 -12.77 -9.74
N VAL A 230 6.50 -12.52 -9.49
CA VAL A 230 5.97 -11.46 -8.61
C VAL A 230 5.57 -12.03 -7.26
#